data_AF-A0A842M538-F1
#
_entry.id   AF-A0A842M538-F1
#
_cell.length_a   1.000
_cell.length_b   1.000
_cell.length_c   1.000
_cell.angle_alpha   90.00
_cell.angle_beta   90.00
_cell.angle_gamma   90.00
#
_symmetry.space_group_name_H-M   'P 1'
#
loop_
_entity.id
_entity.type
_entity.pdbx_description
1 polymer ?
#
loop_
_entity_poly.entity_id
_entity_poly.type
_entity_poly.pdbx_seq_one_letter_code
_entity_poly.pdbx_strand_id
1 'polypeptide(L)'
;MSSFKFIQTEVDPETYRILRAIAIHRGVPLKEVLREIMRDYTEAQRRELIKKIHEDPIWKGIGMLKTRDPEESEKDTWGVIEWQSE
;
A
#
# COMPACT_ATOMS: atom_id res chain seq x y z
N MET A 1 2.79 4.55 -23.02
CA MET A 1 3.34 3.19 -22.79
C MET A 1 2.58 2.55 -21.63
N SER A 2 2.12 1.31 -21.79
CA SER A 2 1.31 0.62 -20.78
C SER A 2 2.17 0.27 -19.55
N SER A 3 1.91 0.89 -18.39
CA SER A 3 2.70 0.75 -17.16
C SER A 3 2.34 -0.50 -16.34
N PHE A 4 2.41 -1.69 -16.96
CA PHE A 4 2.28 -2.94 -16.22
C PHE A 4 3.66 -3.58 -16.02
N LYS A 5 3.88 -4.12 -14.81
CA LYS A 5 5.04 -4.95 -14.48
C LYS A 5 4.61 -6.40 -14.42
N PHE A 6 5.40 -7.28 -15.04
CA PHE A 6 5.18 -8.73 -14.96
C PHE A 6 5.88 -9.28 -13.74
N ILE A 7 5.16 -10.09 -12.96
CA ILE A 7 5.68 -10.77 -11.79
C ILE A 7 5.54 -12.27 -12.05
N GLN A 8 6.65 -12.99 -11.94
CA GLN A 8 6.68 -14.45 -11.94
C GLN A 8 7.05 -14.90 -10.54
N THR A 9 6.29 -15.85 -9.99
CA THR A 9 6.49 -16.34 -8.62
C THR A 9 6.23 -17.83 -8.57
N GLU A 10 6.89 -18.50 -7.63
CA GLU A 10 6.68 -19.90 -7.33
C GLU A 10 5.63 -20.02 -6.22
N VAL A 11 4.74 -20.98 -6.36
CA VAL A 11 3.73 -21.33 -5.36
C VAL A 11 3.79 -22.84 -5.16
N ASP A 12 3.57 -23.28 -3.92
CA ASP A 12 3.54 -24.69 -3.62
C ASP A 12 2.36 -25.37 -4.36
N PRO A 13 2.47 -26.70 -4.60
CA PRO A 13 1.47 -27.41 -5.39
C PRO A 13 0.05 -27.39 -4.80
N GLU A 14 -0.09 -27.31 -3.47
CA GLU A 14 -1.39 -27.30 -2.81
C GLU A 14 -2.08 -25.95 -3.00
N THR A 15 -1.36 -24.85 -2.77
CA THR A 15 -1.84 -23.50 -3.04
C THR A 15 -2.24 -23.33 -4.50
N TYR A 16 -1.43 -23.82 -5.45
CA TYR A 16 -1.78 -23.77 -6.87
C TYR A 16 -3.10 -24.52 -7.17
N ARG A 17 -3.30 -25.71 -6.59
CA ARG A 17 -4.53 -26.49 -6.80
C ARG A 17 -5.77 -25.75 -6.29
N ILE A 18 -5.69 -25.15 -5.11
CA ILE A 18 -6.79 -24.39 -4.51
C ILE A 18 -7.11 -23.16 -5.38
N LEU A 19 -6.09 -22.37 -5.75
CA LEU A 19 -6.28 -21.19 -6.60
C LEU A 19 -6.89 -21.56 -7.96
N ARG A 20 -6.46 -22.69 -8.54
CA ARG A 20 -7.01 -23.19 -9.80
C ARG A 20 -8.48 -23.63 -9.63
N ALA A 21 -8.82 -24.31 -8.54
CA ALA A 21 -10.21 -24.70 -8.25
C ALA A 21 -11.11 -23.47 -8.09
N ILE A 22 -10.65 -22.42 -7.41
CA ILE A 22 -11.36 -21.14 -7.29
C ILE A 22 -11.59 -20.52 -8.66
N ALA A 23 -10.56 -20.46 -9.51
CA ALA A 23 -10.66 -19.91 -10.85
C ALA A 23 -11.68 -20.67 -11.73
N ILE A 24 -11.65 -22.01 -11.67
CA ILE A 24 -12.61 -22.88 -12.36
C ILE A 24 -14.03 -22.63 -11.88
N HIS A 25 -14.24 -22.61 -10.56
CA HIS A 25 -15.54 -22.40 -9.95
C HIS A 25 -16.15 -21.04 -10.35
N ARG A 26 -15.32 -19.99 -10.41
CA ARG A 26 -15.72 -18.63 -10.79
C ARG A 26 -15.84 -18.42 -12.31
N GLY A 27 -15.39 -19.37 -13.13
CA GLY A 27 -15.38 -19.23 -14.59
C GLY A 27 -14.43 -18.14 -15.10
N VAL A 28 -13.37 -17.82 -14.37
CA VAL A 28 -12.42 -16.75 -14.72
C VAL A 28 -10.98 -17.28 -14.86
N PRO A 29 -10.10 -16.60 -15.61
CA PRO A 29 -8.69 -16.96 -15.68
C PRO A 29 -8.00 -16.85 -14.31
N LEU A 30 -7.07 -17.77 -14.03
CA LEU A 30 -6.28 -17.78 -12.78
C LEU A 30 -5.58 -16.44 -12.50
N LYS A 31 -5.08 -15.77 -13.54
CA LYS A 31 -4.45 -14.45 -13.42
C LYS A 31 -5.38 -13.37 -12.84
N GLU A 32 -6.69 -13.46 -13.07
CA GLU A 32 -7.65 -12.48 -12.53
C GLU A 32 -7.85 -12.71 -11.02
N VAL A 33 -7.94 -13.96 -10.60
CA VAL A 33 -7.98 -14.34 -9.18
C VAL A 33 -6.72 -13.84 -8.46
N LEU A 34 -5.54 -14.05 -9.05
CA LEU A 34 -4.28 -13.58 -8.48
C LEU A 34 -4.22 -12.05 -8.39
N ARG A 35 -4.67 -11.33 -9.42
CA ARG A 35 -4.70 -9.85 -9.40
C ARG A 35 -5.62 -9.29 -8.33
N GLU A 36 -6.79 -9.90 -8.16
CA GLU A 36 -7.74 -9.52 -7.12
C GLU A 36 -7.13 -9.73 -5.73
N ILE A 37 -6.58 -10.91 -5.45
CA ILE A 37 -5.91 -11.21 -4.17
C ILE A 37 -4.78 -10.22 -3.91
N MET A 38 -3.91 -9.95 -4.89
CA MET A 38 -2.81 -9.01 -4.73
C MET A 38 -3.32 -7.60 -4.41
N ARG A 39 -4.32 -7.11 -5.15
CA ARG A 39 -4.90 -5.78 -4.92
C ARG A 39 -5.50 -5.69 -3.52
N ASP A 40 -6.36 -6.65 -3.16
CA ASP A 40 -7.10 -6.63 -1.91
C ASP A 40 -6.14 -6.73 -0.71
N TYR A 41 -5.11 -7.56 -0.82
CA TYR A 41 -4.04 -7.64 0.17
C TYR A 41 -3.27 -6.32 0.29
N THR A 42 -2.83 -5.73 -0.83
CA THR A 42 -2.10 -4.45 -0.83
C THR A 42 -2.94 -3.31 -0.24
N GLU A 43 -4.22 -3.23 -0.57
CA GLU A 43 -5.12 -2.22 -0.01
C GLU A 43 -5.35 -2.40 1.49
N ALA A 44 -5.55 -3.65 1.94
CA ALA A 44 -5.66 -3.96 3.37
C ALA A 44 -4.40 -3.55 4.13
N GLN A 45 -3.22 -3.92 3.61
CA GLN A 45 -1.94 -3.59 4.23
C GLN A 45 -1.64 -2.08 4.21
N ARG A 46 -1.98 -1.37 3.12
CA ARG A 46 -1.86 0.09 3.06
C ARG A 46 -2.67 0.76 4.17
N ARG A 47 -3.93 0.36 4.37
CA ARG A 47 -4.79 0.91 5.43
C ARG A 47 -4.22 0.63 6.82
N GLU A 48 -3.73 -0.59 7.04
CA GLU A 48 -3.12 -0.97 8.32
C GLU A 48 -1.85 -0.17 8.61
N LEU A 49 -0.99 0.03 7.62
CA LEU A 49 0.23 0.84 7.74
C LEU A 49 -0.09 2.31 8.06
N ILE A 50 -1.04 2.92 7.34
CA ILE A 50 -1.48 4.31 7.60
C ILE A 50 -2.02 4.44 9.04
N LYS A 51 -2.81 3.46 9.49
CA LYS A 51 -3.33 3.43 10.86
C LYS A 51 -2.20 3.37 11.88
N LYS A 52 -1.23 2.47 11.70
CA LYS A 52 -0.06 2.35 12.59
C LYS A 52 0.77 3.63 12.64
N ILE A 53 0.98 4.29 11.50
CA ILE A 53 1.68 5.57 11.41
C ILE A 53 0.94 6.65 12.22
N HIS A 54 -0.39 6.74 12.10
CA HIS A 54 -1.19 7.70 12.88
C HIS A 54 -1.21 7.40 14.38
N GLU A 55 -1.08 6.14 14.76
CA GLU A 55 -1.05 5.71 16.16
C GLU A 55 0.33 5.88 16.81
N ASP A 56 1.38 6.05 16.02
CA ASP A 56 2.76 6.22 16.48
C ASP A 56 2.92 7.49 17.35
N PRO A 57 3.45 7.37 18.58
CA PRO A 57 3.70 8.50 19.48
C PRO A 57 4.59 9.60 18.87
N ILE A 58 5.51 9.24 17.96
CA ILE A 58 6.36 10.19 17.26
C ILE A 58 5.50 11.09 16.37
N TRP A 59 4.53 10.52 15.65
CA TRP A 59 3.57 11.26 14.82
C TRP A 59 2.54 12.04 15.63
N LYS A 60 2.15 11.57 16.83
CA LYS A 60 1.32 12.37 17.76
C LYS A 60 2.07 13.57 18.34
N GLY A 61 3.38 13.44 18.58
CA GLY A 61 4.24 14.52 19.04
C GLY A 61 4.50 15.57 17.95
N ILE A 62 4.71 15.13 16.70
CA ILE A 62 4.87 16.02 15.54
C ILE A 62 3.52 16.65 15.12
N GLY A 63 2.41 15.91 15.18
CA GLY A 63 1.07 16.39 14.83
C GLY A 63 0.48 17.47 15.76
N MET A 64 1.10 17.73 16.92
CA MET A 64 0.79 18.92 17.74
C MET A 64 1.46 20.19 17.20
N LEU A 65 2.49 20.06 16.37
CA LEU A 65 3.18 21.15 15.68
C LEU A 65 2.66 21.25 14.24
N LYS A 66 1.43 21.76 14.09
CA LYS A 66 0.82 22.27 12.85
C LYS A 66 0.96 21.37 11.61
N THR A 67 -0.12 20.65 11.29
CA THR A 67 -0.39 20.32 9.89
C THR A 67 -1.87 20.05 9.68
N ARG A 68 -2.59 21.06 9.20
CA ARG A 68 -4.03 20.96 8.89
C ARG A 68 -4.29 20.42 7.47
N ASP A 69 -3.27 19.92 6.78
CA ASP A 69 -3.31 19.68 5.34
C ASP A 69 -2.79 18.25 5.01
N PRO A 70 -3.64 17.33 4.53
CA PRO A 70 -3.28 15.94 4.22
C PRO A 70 -2.26 15.78 3.08
N GLU A 71 -2.01 16.83 2.31
CA GLU A 71 -1.09 16.85 1.15
C GLU A 71 0.31 17.37 1.52
N GLU A 72 0.60 17.63 2.80
CA GLU A 72 1.90 18.24 3.16
C GLU A 72 3.11 17.34 2.88
N SER A 73 2.94 16.02 2.89
CA SER A 73 4.00 15.06 2.52
C SER A 73 4.35 15.07 1.03
N GLU A 74 3.56 15.76 0.20
CA GLU A 74 3.80 15.89 -1.24
C GLU A 74 4.36 17.27 -1.63
N LYS A 75 4.51 18.19 -0.67
CA LYS A 75 5.11 19.51 -0.92
C LYS A 75 6.64 19.39 -0.89
N ASP A 76 7.29 19.85 -1.96
CA ASP A 76 8.75 19.84 -2.17
C ASP A 76 9.55 20.73 -1.18
N THR A 77 8.88 21.29 -0.18
CA THR A 77 9.45 22.12 0.90
C THR A 77 9.60 21.35 2.21
N TRP A 78 9.32 20.05 2.22
CA TRP A 78 9.48 19.17 3.37
C TRP A 78 10.98 19.07 3.77
N GLY A 79 11.45 20.01 4.59
CA GLY A 79 12.83 20.07 5.06
C GLY A 79 13.52 21.43 5.01
N VAL A 80 12.88 22.51 4.54
CA VAL A 80 13.51 23.84 4.54
C VAL A 80 13.15 24.59 5.81
N ILE A 81 14.01 24.49 6.83
CA ILE A 81 13.96 25.38 8.01
C ILE A 81 14.60 26.70 7.60
N GLU A 82 13.80 27.73 7.33
CA GLU A 82 14.32 29.10 7.32
C GLU A 82 14.61 29.52 8.76
N TRP A 83 15.88 29.42 9.15
CA TRP A 83 16.36 29.98 10.42
C TRP A 83 16.22 31.50 10.35
N GLN A 84 15.27 32.05 11.10
CA GLN A 84 15.25 33.48 11.34
C GLN A 84 16.46 33.82 12.23
N SER A 85 17.43 34.51 11.63
CA SER A 85 18.52 35.14 12.37
C SER A 85 17.91 36.30 13.17
N GLU A 86 18.33 36.42 14.44
CA GLU A 86 17.93 37.52 15.35
C GLU A 86 18.07 38.92 14.73
#